data_AF-A0A2K8Z0N9-F1
#
_entry.id   AF-A0A2K8Z0N9-F1
#
_cell.length_a   1.000
_cell.length_b   1.000
_cell.length_c   1.000
_cell.angle_alpha   90.00
_cell.angle_beta   90.00
_cell.angle_gamma   90.00
#
_symmetry.space_group_name_H-M   'P 1'
#
loop_
_entity.id
_entity.type
_entity.pdbx_description
1 polymer ?
#
loop_
_entity_poly.entity_id
_entity_poly.type
_entity_poly.pdbx_seq_one_letter_code
_entity_poly.pdbx_strand_id
1 'polypeptide(L)' 'MTTVEVNILADEDQDFVMTILNALAQKHIIEFDRTDSFSAEGPKLSTDDLISRINTAEQGKRYSFDEAKAKLGL' A
#
# COMPACT_ATOMS: atom_id res chain seq x y z
N MET A 1 -11.11 13.12 -10.07
CA MET A 1 -11.52 12.11 -9.07
C MET A 1 -10.49 12.17 -7.96
N THR A 2 -10.91 12.35 -6.71
CA THR A 2 -10.01 12.53 -5.57
C THR A 2 -10.16 11.34 -4.64
N THR A 3 -9.07 10.62 -4.39
CA THR A 3 -9.05 9.45 -3.50
C THR A 3 -8.62 9.91 -2.11
N VAL A 4 -9.34 9.47 -1.08
CA VAL A 4 -9.05 9.78 0.32
C VAL A 4 -8.93 8.47 1.08
N GLU A 5 -7.82 8.29 1.80
CA GLU A 5 -7.61 7.16 2.70
C GLU A 5 -8.22 7.47 4.07
N VAL A 6 -9.05 6.57 4.60
CA VAL A 6 -9.70 6.72 5.90
C VAL A 6 -9.26 5.57 6.79
N ASN A 7 -8.48 5.89 7.83
CA ASN A 7 -8.03 4.94 8.84
C ASN A 7 -8.92 5.06 10.10
N ILE A 8 -9.60 3.98 10.46
CA ILE A 8 -10.44 3.89 11.66
C ILE A 8 -9.57 3.32 12.79
N LEU A 9 -9.28 4.15 13.80
CA LEU A 9 -8.31 3.83 14.85
C LEU A 9 -8.94 3.20 16.11
N ALA A 10 -10.27 3.24 16.23
CA ALA A 10 -11.01 2.70 17.36
C ALA A 10 -11.99 1.63 16.87
N ASP A 11 -11.78 0.38 17.31
CA ASP A 11 -12.58 -0.78 16.90
C ASP A 11 -14.07 -0.64 17.28
N GLU A 12 -14.36 0.06 18.38
CA GLU A 12 -15.72 0.30 18.87
C GLU A 12 -16.56 1.20 17.95
N ASP A 13 -15.92 2.05 17.15
CA ASP A 13 -16.58 2.97 16.23
C ASP A 13 -16.62 2.45 14.78
N GLN A 14 -15.98 1.30 14.52
CA GLN A 14 -15.85 0.76 13.17
C GLN A 14 -17.20 0.52 12.49
N ASP A 15 -18.14 -0.11 13.19
CA ASP A 15 -19.46 -0.43 12.63
C ASP A 15 -20.27 0.84 12.31
N PHE A 16 -20.14 1.87 13.15
CA PHE A 16 -20.79 3.15 12.94
C PHE A 16 -20.23 3.87 11.71
N VAL A 17 -18.90 3.97 11.60
CA VAL A 17 -18.24 4.61 10.47
C VAL A 17 -18.52 3.86 9.17
N MET A 18 -18.46 2.52 9.19
CA MET A 18 -18.79 1.70 8.02
C MET A 18 -20.24 1.89 7.57
N THR A 19 -21.17 2.06 8.51
CA THR A 19 -22.58 2.33 8.18
C THR A 19 -22.75 3.65 7.43
N ILE A 20 -22.07 4.71 7.86
CA ILE A 20 -22.10 6.03 7.18
C ILE A 20 -21.51 5.92 5.78
N LEU A 21 -20.33 5.30 5.64
CA LEU A 21 -19.66 5.16 4.36
C LEU A 21 -20.51 4.33 3.38
N ASN A 22 -21.15 3.26 3.86
CA ASN A 22 -22.09 2.47 3.05
C ASN A 22 -23.30 3.29 2.59
N ALA A 23 -23.86 4.14 3.44
CA ALA A 23 -24.97 5.00 3.07
C ALA A 23 -24.58 6.04 2.00
N LEU A 24 -23.35 6.56 2.06
CA LEU A 24 -22.80 7.47 1.04
C LEU A 24 -22.55 6.74 -0.29
N ALA A 25 -22.08 5.49 -0.23
CA ALA A 25 -21.87 4.66 -1.40
C ALA A 25 -23.19 4.30 -2.11
N GLN A 26 -24.25 3.97 -1.35
CA GLN A 26 -25.59 3.71 -1.91
C GLN A 26 -26.18 4.91 -2.65
N LYS A 27 -25.79 6.13 -2.26
CA LYS A 27 -26.17 7.37 -2.95
C LYS A 27 -25.24 7.73 -4.11
N HIS A 28 -24.29 6.85 -4.45
CA HIS A 28 -23.28 7.07 -5.50
C HIS A 28 -22.42 8.34 -5.28
N ILE A 29 -22.25 8.76 -4.02
CA ILE A 29 -21.42 9.93 -3.66
C ILE A 29 -19.95 9.53 -3.55
N ILE A 30 -19.70 8.33 -3.03
CA ILE A 30 -18.38 7.73 -2.91
C ILE A 30 -18.43 6.31 -3.48
N GLU A 31 -17.28 5.79 -3.89
CA GLU A 31 -17.12 4.40 -4.27
C GLU A 31 -16.05 3.80 -3.35
N PHE A 32 -16.31 2.60 -2.83
CA PHE A 32 -15.27 1.87 -2.15
C PHE A 32 -14.36 1.26 -3.20
N ASP A 33 -13.21 1.87 -3.38
CA ASP A 33 -12.09 1.17 -3.99
C ASP A 33 -11.55 0.19 -2.94
N ARG A 34 -12.27 -0.93 -2.77
CA ARG A 34 -11.66 -2.10 -2.13
C ARG A 34 -10.58 -2.49 -3.09
N THR A 35 -9.37 -2.03 -2.80
CA THR A 35 -8.17 -2.65 -3.33
C THR A 35 -8.29 -4.10 -2.90
N ASP A 36 -8.81 -4.94 -3.81
CA ASP A 36 -8.54 -6.36 -3.78
C ASP A 36 -7.04 -6.42 -3.58
N SER A 37 -6.66 -6.76 -2.35
CA SER A 37 -5.29 -6.92 -1.90
C SER A 37 -4.53 -7.49 -3.07
N PHE A 38 -3.59 -6.72 -3.63
CA PHE A 38 -2.85 -7.10 -4.83
C PHE A 38 -2.31 -8.53 -4.63
N SER A 39 -3.07 -9.51 -5.11
CA SER A 39 -2.69 -10.92 -5.12
C SER A 39 -1.99 -11.19 -6.46
N ALA A 40 -1.22 -10.21 -6.93
CA ALA A 40 -0.16 -10.53 -7.85
C ALA A 40 0.92 -11.19 -6.98
N GLU A 41 0.75 -12.49 -6.70
CA GLU A 41 1.91 -13.31 -6.43
C GLU A 41 2.87 -13.03 -7.58
N GLY A 42 3.96 -12.32 -7.28
CA GLY A 42 5.00 -12.07 -8.27
C GLY A 42 5.41 -13.42 -8.89
N PRO A 43 5.93 -13.41 -10.12
CA PRO A 43 6.37 -14.65 -10.76
C PRO A 43 7.24 -15.46 -9.78
N LYS A 44 6.94 -16.76 -9.63
CA LYS A 44 7.69 -17.64 -8.73
C LYS A 44 9.18 -17.55 -9.08
N LEU A 45 9.96 -17.00 -8.16
CA LEU A 45 11.39 -16.84 -8.34
C LEU A 45 12.07 -18.21 -8.23
N SER A 46 12.95 -18.50 -9.18
CA SER A 46 13.86 -19.62 -9.03
C SER A 46 14.90 -19.32 -7.94
N THR A 47 15.59 -20.35 -7.44
CA THR A 47 16.71 -20.16 -6.51
C THR A 47 17.79 -19.25 -7.11
N ASP A 48 18.00 -19.33 -8.42
CA ASP A 48 18.97 -18.50 -9.14
C ASP A 48 18.54 -17.03 -9.21
N ASP A 49 17.24 -16.76 -9.38
CA ASP A 49 16.70 -15.40 -9.34
C ASP A 49 16.84 -14.77 -7.95
N LEU A 50 16.66 -15.56 -6.88
CA LEU A 50 16.85 -15.11 -5.51
C LEU A 50 18.32 -14.73 -5.26
N ILE A 51 19.26 -15.59 -5.66
CA ILE A 51 20.70 -15.33 -5.53
C ILE A 51 21.09 -14.08 -6.33
N SER A 52 20.57 -13.92 -7.55
CA SER A 52 20.83 -12.76 -8.39
C SER A 52 20.33 -11.46 -7.76
N ARG A 53 19.12 -11.47 -7.18
CA ARG A 53 18.56 -10.31 -6.47
C ARG A 53 19.34 -9.95 -5.21
N ILE A 54 19.76 -10.95 -4.42
CA ILE A 54 20.58 -10.71 -3.23
C ILE A 54 21.91 -10.09 -3.63
N ASN A 55 22.60 -10.65 -4.62
CA ASN A 55 23.87 -10.10 -5.10
C ASN A 55 23.70 -8.67 -5.63
N THR A 56 22.62 -8.40 -6.35
CA THR A 56 22.31 -7.05 -6.87
C THR A 56 22.04 -6.05 -5.74
N ALA A 57 21.33 -6.47 -4.69
CA ALA A 57 21.06 -5.62 -3.52
C ALA A 57 22.34 -5.36 -2.70
N GLU A 58 23.20 -6.38 -2.56
CA GLU A 58 24.45 -6.25 -1.81
C GLU A 58 25.47 -5.37 -2.51
N GLN A 59 25.53 -5.44 -3.86
CA GLN A 59 26.42 -4.65 -4.72
C GLN A 59 25.82 -3.29 -5.14
N GLY A 60 24.53 -3.09 -4.90
CA GLY A 60 23.81 -1.87 -5.22
C GLY A 60 24.29 -0.68 -4.38
N LYS A 61 24.04 0.54 -4.89
CA LYS A 61 24.27 1.75 -4.09
C LYS A 61 23.37 1.73 -2.87
N ARG A 62 23.98 1.63 -1.69
CA ARG A 62 23.29 1.80 -0.41
C ARG A 62 23.14 3.30 -0.16
N TYR A 63 21.93 3.72 0.13
CA TYR A 63 21.65 5.08 0.57
C TYR A 63 21.40 5.04 2.07
N SER A 64 21.95 6.01 2.80
CA SER A 64 21.50 6.25 4.17
C SER A 64 20.05 6.75 4.16
N PHE A 65 19.39 6.66 5.31
CA PHE A 65 18.04 7.21 5.48
C PHE A 65 17.98 8.69 5.08
N ASP A 66 19.01 9.47 5.45
CA ASP A 66 19.11 10.89 5.15
C ASP A 66 19.30 11.15 3.64
N GLU A 67 20.11 10.33 2.96
CA GLU A 67 20.31 10.43 1.51
C GLU A 67 19.05 10.07 0.72
N ALA A 68 18.30 9.08 1.19
CA ALA A 68 17.01 8.69 0.60
C ALA A 68 15.98 9.81 0.78
N LYS A 69 15.91 10.40 1.98
CA LYS A 69 15.02 11.51 2.30
C LYS A 69 15.30 12.74 1.42
N ALA A 70 16.58 13.11 1.28
CA ALA A 70 17.01 14.22 0.42
C ALA A 70 16.68 13.99 -1.07
N LYS A 71 16.81 12.75 -1.57
CA LYS A 71 16.45 12.42 -2.95
C LYS A 71 14.94 12.43 -3.22
N LEU A 72 14.14 12.09 -2.23
CA LEU A 72 12.68 12.03 -2.34
C LEU A 72 12.02 13.41 -2.11
N GLY A 73 12.79 14.43 -1.71
CA GLY A 73 12.27 15.76 -1.44
C GLY A 73 11.37 15.82 -0.20
N LEU A 74 11.60 14.91 0.76
CA LEU A 74 10.85 14.75 2.02
C LEU A 74 11.58 15.38 3.21
#